data_AF-A0A1S9I3X0-F1
#
_entry.id   AF-A0A1S9I3X0-F1
#
_cell.length_a   1.000
_cell.length_b   1.000
_cell.length_c   1.000
_cell.angle_alpha   90.00
_cell.angle_beta   90.00
_cell.angle_gamma   90.00
#
_symmetry.space_group_name_H-M   'P 1'
#
loop_
_entity.id
_entity.type
_entity.pdbx_description
1 polymer ?
#
loop_
_entity_poly.entity_id
_entity_poly.type
_entity_poly.pdbx_seq_one_letter_code
_entity_poly.pdbx_strand_id
1 'polypeptide(L)'
;MKYRIGQEIEFTNEFVVELSKGGAVKVVPGDKAMVVRKIDNNTGEIVYTTGNARGLSQNIQIEVDEVLDEKELAKKILEEIYK
;
A
#
# COMPACT_ATOMS: atom_id res chain seq x y z
N MET A 1 10.17 -10.05 -5.71
CA MET A 1 9.54 -9.07 -6.62
C MET A 1 9.48 -7.76 -5.86
N LYS A 2 9.99 -6.67 -6.43
CA LYS A 2 10.01 -5.37 -5.75
C LYS A 2 8.76 -4.57 -6.10
N TYR A 3 8.18 -3.93 -5.09
CA TYR A 3 7.02 -3.06 -5.23
C TYR A 3 7.46 -1.59 -5.18
N ARG A 4 6.70 -0.70 -5.81
CA ARG A 4 6.93 0.74 -5.74
C ARG A 4 5.93 1.41 -4.80
N ILE A 5 6.32 2.51 -4.19
CA ILE A 5 5.37 3.39 -3.51
C ILE A 5 4.31 3.85 -4.52
N GLY A 6 3.03 3.80 -4.12
CA GLY A 6 1.89 4.08 -4.98
C GLY A 6 1.41 2.88 -5.81
N GLN A 7 2.12 1.76 -5.81
CA GLN A 7 1.69 0.57 -6.54
C GLN A 7 0.50 -0.11 -5.85
N GLU A 8 -0.50 -0.49 -6.64
CA GLU A 8 -1.63 -1.30 -6.20
C GLU A 8 -1.25 -2.80 -6.18
N ILE A 9 -1.69 -3.48 -5.13
CA ILE A 9 -1.57 -4.91 -4.90
C ILE A 9 -2.98 -5.47 -4.83
N GLU A 10 -3.25 -6.52 -5.61
CA GLU A 10 -4.48 -7.29 -5.53
C GLU A 10 -4.21 -8.58 -4.76
N PHE A 11 -5.06 -8.86 -3.76
CA PHE A 11 -4.95 -10.09 -2.98
C PHE A 11 -5.61 -11.24 -3.72
N THR A 12 -4.93 -12.38 -3.77
CA THR A 12 -5.44 -13.59 -4.43
C THR A 12 -5.96 -14.64 -3.43
N ASN A 13 -5.65 -14.45 -2.15
CA ASN A 13 -6.01 -15.37 -1.08
C ASN A 13 -6.90 -14.66 -0.06
N GLU A 14 -7.76 -15.44 0.59
CA GLU A 14 -8.58 -14.99 1.70
C GLU A 14 -7.79 -15.05 3.01
N PHE A 15 -7.90 -14.00 3.84
CA PHE A 15 -7.33 -13.97 5.18
C PHE A 15 -8.05 -12.97 6.08
N VAL A 16 -7.68 -12.96 7.36
CA VAL A 16 -8.27 -12.10 8.38
C VAL A 16 -7.21 -11.16 8.93
N VAL A 17 -7.58 -9.90 9.12
CA VAL A 17 -6.74 -8.86 9.74
C VAL A 17 -7.38 -8.47 11.07
N GLU A 18 -6.63 -8.62 12.15
CA GLU A 18 -7.03 -8.22 13.50
C GLU A 18 -6.91 -6.69 13.67
N LEU A 19 -7.91 -6.08 14.28
CA LEU A 19 -7.95 -4.65 14.55
C LEU A 19 -7.33 -4.34 15.91
N SER A 20 -6.60 -3.22 15.99
CA SER A 20 -5.97 -2.77 17.23
C SER A 20 -6.95 -2.49 18.38
N LYS A 21 -8.21 -2.20 18.07
CA LYS A 21 -9.28 -1.97 19.06
C LYS A 21 -10.16 -3.20 19.33
N GLY A 22 -9.72 -4.38 18.88
CA GLY A 22 -10.49 -5.62 18.95
C GLY A 22 -11.42 -5.79 17.74
N GLY A 23 -11.69 -7.05 17.42
CA GLY A 23 -12.43 -7.45 16.21
C GLY A 23 -11.50 -7.70 15.03
N ALA A 24 -12.08 -8.28 13.99
CA ALA A 24 -11.35 -8.78 12.83
C ALA A 24 -12.10 -8.41 11.55
N VAL A 25 -11.35 -8.07 10.51
CA VAL A 25 -11.90 -7.84 9.16
C VAL A 25 -11.38 -8.92 8.22
N LYS A 26 -12.26 -9.35 7.31
CA LYS A 26 -11.95 -10.36 6.32
C LYS A 26 -11.53 -9.69 5.01
N VAL A 27 -10.36 -10.07 4.51
CA VAL A 27 -9.84 -9.73 3.19
C VAL A 27 -10.11 -10.91 2.27
N VAL A 28 -10.70 -10.65 1.11
CA VAL A 28 -11.08 -11.68 0.14
C VAL A 28 -10.30 -11.53 -1.17
N PRO A 29 -10.23 -12.57 -2.01
CA PRO A 29 -9.62 -12.45 -3.34
C PRO A 29 -10.26 -11.32 -4.16
N GLY A 30 -9.43 -10.49 -4.80
CA GLY A 30 -9.84 -9.30 -5.54
C GLY A 30 -9.85 -8.00 -4.71
N ASP A 31 -9.76 -8.07 -3.38
CA ASP A 31 -9.50 -6.90 -2.56
C ASP A 31 -8.12 -6.31 -2.89
N LYS A 32 -7.99 -5.00 -2.71
CA LYS A 32 -6.81 -4.26 -3.14
C LYS A 32 -6.23 -3.40 -2.02
N ALA A 33 -4.92 -3.19 -2.09
CA ALA A 33 -4.20 -2.26 -1.24
C ALA A 33 -3.14 -1.51 -2.04
N MET A 34 -2.73 -0.35 -1.55
CA MET A 34 -1.67 0.46 -2.14
C MET A 34 -0.46 0.49 -1.21
N VAL A 35 0.74 0.31 -1.76
CA VAL A 35 1.99 0.49 -1.00
C VAL A 35 2.20 1.97 -0.73
N VAL A 36 2.35 2.35 0.54
CA VAL A 36 2.43 3.77 0.94
C VAL A 36 3.81 4.17 1.45
N ARG A 37 4.57 3.25 2.05
CA ARG A 37 5.96 3.51 2.43
C ARG A 37 6.77 2.22 2.53
N LYS A 38 8.08 2.37 2.38
CA LYS A 38 9.08 1.38 2.80
C LYS A 38 9.32 1.53 4.30
N ILE A 39 9.29 0.43 5.04
CA ILE A 39 9.64 0.41 6.48
C ILE A 39 11.10 -0.01 6.64
N ASP A 40 11.49 -1.06 5.93
CA ASP A 40 12.86 -1.56 5.86
C ASP A 40 13.09 -2.26 4.50
N ASN A 41 14.17 -3.02 4.33
CA ASN A 41 14.46 -3.68 3.05
C ASN A 41 13.44 -4.76 2.66
N ASN A 42 12.76 -5.37 3.63
CA ASN A 42 11.86 -6.51 3.43
C ASN A 42 10.44 -6.25 3.95
N THR A 43 10.16 -5.06 4.46
CA THR A 43 8.86 -4.66 4.98
C THR A 43 8.37 -3.40 4.29
N GLY A 44 7.15 -3.46 3.74
CA GLY A 44 6.41 -2.32 3.23
C GLY A 44 5.14 -2.11 4.03
N GLU A 45 4.73 -0.85 4.18
CA GLU A 45 3.39 -0.54 4.65
C GLU A 45 2.46 -0.42 3.45
N ILE A 46 1.29 -1.04 3.57
CA ILE A 46 0.19 -0.93 2.64
C ILE A 46 -1.02 -0.30 3.31
N VAL A 47 -1.90 0.31 2.51
CA VAL A 47 -3.24 0.74 2.91
C VAL A 47 -4.25 0.08 2.02
N TYR A 48 -5.24 -0.62 2.59
CA TYR A 48 -6.32 -1.24 1.84
C TYR A 48 -7.18 -0.17 1.16
N THR A 49 -7.35 -0.27 -0.15
CA THR A 49 -8.10 0.68 -0.97
C THR A 49 -9.54 0.22 -1.23
N THR A 50 -9.78 -1.10 -1.20
CA THR A 50 -11.10 -1.72 -1.40
C THR A 50 -11.40 -2.75 -0.30
N GLY A 51 -12.58 -3.36 -0.36
CA GLY A 51 -12.98 -4.44 0.57
C GLY A 51 -13.36 -3.96 1.97
N ASN A 52 -13.53 -4.92 2.89
CA ASN A 52 -13.91 -4.64 4.28
C ASN A 52 -12.78 -4.03 5.10
N ALA A 53 -11.53 -4.24 4.68
CA ALA A 53 -10.35 -3.69 5.31
C ALA A 53 -10.04 -2.25 4.85
N ARG A 54 -10.84 -1.66 3.94
CA ARG A 54 -10.59 -0.35 3.34
C ARG A 54 -10.28 0.72 4.41
N GLY A 55 -9.19 1.44 4.18
CA GLY A 55 -8.70 2.51 5.05
C GLY A 55 -7.82 2.04 6.20
N LEU A 56 -7.69 0.73 6.43
CA LEU A 56 -6.72 0.17 7.37
C LEU A 56 -5.34 0.12 6.74
N SER A 57 -4.30 0.27 7.55
CA SER A 57 -2.92 0.03 7.15
C SER A 57 -2.37 -1.24 7.79
N GLN A 58 -1.44 -1.89 7.09
CA GLN A 58 -0.72 -3.06 7.59
C GLN A 58 0.71 -3.08 7.07
N ASN A 59 1.63 -3.53 7.92
CA ASN A 59 2.99 -3.85 7.51
C ASN A 59 3.03 -5.30 6.99
N ILE A 60 3.49 -5.48 5.77
CA ILE A 60 3.61 -6.80 5.13
C ILE A 60 5.05 -7.03 4.65
N GLN A 61 5.44 -8.30 4.56
CA GLN A 61 6.76 -8.68 4.06
C GLN A 61 6.81 -8.54 2.53
N ILE A 62 7.30 -7.40 2.08
CA ILE A 62 7.54 -7.09 0.67
C ILE A 62 8.82 -6.25 0.55
N GLU A 63 9.57 -6.45 -0.52
CA GLU A 63 10.66 -5.53 -0.86
C GLU A 63 10.07 -4.31 -1.56
N VAL A 64 10.30 -3.12 -1.01
CA VAL A 64 9.89 -1.85 -1.64
C VAL A 64 11.11 -1.16 -2.23
N ASP A 65 11.03 -0.86 -3.53
CA ASP A 65 12.03 -0.07 -4.22
C ASP A 65 11.83 1.41 -3.87
N GLU A 66 12.90 2.02 -3.36
CA GLU A 66 12.88 3.40 -2.84
C GLU A 66 13.36 4.40 -3.89
N VAL A 67 13.48 3.99 -5.15
CA VAL A 67 13.78 4.91 -6.27
C VAL A 67 12.58 5.82 -6.51
N LEU A 68 12.40 6.78 -5.63
CA LEU A 68 11.67 8.01 -5.84
C LEU A 68 12.66 8.96 -6.53
N ASP A 69 12.50 9.18 -7.83
CA ASP A 69 13.11 10.37 -8.43
C ASP A 69 12.33 11.58 -7.92
N GLU A 70 12.75 12.07 -6.75
CA GLU A 70 12.10 13.17 -6.03
C GLU A 70 11.96 14.41 -6.91
N LYS A 71 12.90 14.64 -7.85
CA LYS A 71 12.83 15.76 -8.79
C LYS A 71 11.75 15.55 -9.84
N GLU A 72 11.64 14.34 -10.39
CA GLU A 72 10.59 14.02 -11.36
C GLU A 72 9.19 14.07 -10.72
N LEU A 73 9.07 13.56 -9.49
CA LEU A 73 7.81 13.59 -8.74
C LEU A 73 7.41 15.03 -8.38
N ALA A 74 8.34 15.83 -7.85
CA ALA A 74 8.08 17.24 -7.54
C ALA A 74 7.65 18.03 -8.78
N LYS A 75 8.28 17.76 -9.93
CA LYS A 75 7.91 18.40 -11.21
C LYS A 75 6.49 18.04 -11.63
N LYS A 76 6.07 16.77 -11.56
CA LYS A 76 4.70 16.34 -11.88
C LYS A 76 3.65 16.97 -10.97
N ILE A 77 3.92 17.02 -9.66
CA ILE A 77 3.01 17.65 -8.68
C ILE A 77 2.85 19.14 -8.98
N LEU A 78 3.94 19.85 -9.28
CA LEU A 78 3.89 21.26 -9.69
C LEU A 78 3.05 21.44 -10.96
N GLU A 79 3.27 20.62 -11.99
CA GLU A 79 2.53 20.71 -13.25
C GLU A 79 1.03 20.40 -13.10
N GLU A 80 0.62 19.57 -12.14
CA GLU A 80 -0.80 19.31 -11.84
C GLU A 80 -1.46 20.41 -11.00
N ILE A 81 -0.74 21.05 -10.06
CA ILE A 81 -1.28 22.14 -9.24
C ILE A 81 -1.53 23.41 -10.06
N TYR A 82 -0.71 23.66 -11.08
CA TYR A 82 -0.79 24.85 -11.94
C TYR A 82 -1.69 24.66 -13.18
N LYS A 83 -2.52 23.60 -13.22
CA LYS A 83 -3.51 23.35 -14.26
C LYS A 83 -4.89 23.90 -13.89
#